data_AF-A0A2E0T2C9-F1
#
_entry.id   AF-A0A2E0T2C9-F1
#
_cell.length_a   1.000
_cell.length_b   1.000
_cell.length_c   1.000
_cell.angle_alpha   90.00
_cell.angle_beta   90.00
_cell.angle_gamma   90.00
#
_symmetry.space_group_name_H-M   'P 1'
#
loop_
_entity.id
_entity.type
_entity.pdbx_description
1 polymer ?
#
loop_
_entity_poly.entity_id
_entity_poly.type
_entity_poly.pdbx_seq_one_letter_code
_entity_poly.pdbx_strand_id
1 'polypeptide(L)'
;MIDVEVAYDVDLRYAQGIIQRVADGLWEDPEWGGDELMERPEVWGIQNLGASGIAIRLAVKTEPSMQWSVEREIRLRVKEALDEAGIEIPFPQQTVWFRHQGDHPLEPPPAPAAIETHEPAPVTDDQASD
;
A
#
# COMPACT_ATOMS: atom_id res chain seq x y z
N MET A 1 18.42 12.56 -6.28
CA MET A 1 17.45 11.43 -6.38
C MET A 1 16.08 11.98 -6.10
N ILE A 2 15.07 11.47 -6.79
CA ILE A 2 13.68 11.92 -6.70
C ILE A 2 12.82 10.68 -6.49
N ASP A 3 12.04 10.66 -5.42
CA ASP A 3 11.08 9.60 -5.15
C ASP A 3 9.69 10.06 -5.57
N VAL A 4 9.04 9.28 -6.43
CA VAL A 4 7.69 9.49 -6.96
C VAL A 4 6.78 8.44 -6.35
N GLU A 5 5.76 8.86 -5.62
CA GLU A 5 4.80 7.95 -4.99
C GLU A 5 3.63 7.66 -5.91
N VAL A 6 3.26 6.40 -6.04
CA VAL A 6 2.08 5.92 -6.77
C VAL A 6 1.21 5.04 -5.87
N ALA A 7 -0.09 4.98 -6.14
CA ALA A 7 -1.01 4.13 -5.40
C ALA A 7 -0.73 2.63 -5.61
N TYR A 8 -1.22 1.78 -4.68
CA TYR A 8 -0.96 0.34 -4.67
C TYR A 8 -1.64 -0.44 -5.80
N ASP A 9 -2.67 0.11 -6.42
CA ASP A 9 -3.46 -0.46 -7.50
C ASP A 9 -2.94 -0.09 -8.90
N VAL A 10 -1.86 0.69 -8.98
CA VAL A 10 -1.21 1.11 -10.22
C VAL A 10 -0.31 -0.01 -10.79
N ASP A 11 -0.30 -0.18 -12.11
CA ASP A 11 0.72 -0.99 -12.78
C ASP A 11 2.09 -0.31 -12.67
N LEU A 12 2.94 -0.85 -11.79
CA LEU A 12 4.25 -0.28 -11.48
C LEU A 12 5.19 -0.28 -12.70
N ARG A 13 5.12 -1.27 -13.59
CA ARG A 13 5.99 -1.29 -14.78
C ARG A 13 5.59 -0.19 -15.74
N TYR A 14 4.29 0.05 -15.88
CA TYR A 14 3.77 1.14 -16.68
C TYR A 14 4.16 2.50 -16.10
N ALA A 15 4.00 2.69 -14.78
CA ALA A 15 4.42 3.91 -14.09
C ALA A 15 5.92 4.18 -14.23
N GLN A 16 6.78 3.17 -14.03
CA GLN A 16 8.23 3.29 -14.27
C GLN A 16 8.54 3.72 -15.71
N GLY A 17 7.84 3.16 -16.70
CA GLY A 17 8.03 3.52 -18.10
C GLY A 17 7.65 4.98 -18.41
N ILE A 18 6.61 5.50 -17.76
CA ILE A 18 6.21 6.91 -17.88
C ILE A 18 7.26 7.82 -17.23
N ILE A 19 7.68 7.51 -16.01
CA ILE A 19 8.70 8.29 -15.30
C ILE A 19 10.01 8.31 -16.09
N GLN A 20 10.44 7.17 -16.64
CA GLN A 20 11.64 7.11 -17.49
C GLN A 20 11.49 7.95 -18.75
N ARG A 21 10.33 7.92 -19.42
CA ARG A 21 10.06 8.73 -20.61
C ARG A 21 10.13 10.23 -20.32
N VAL A 22 9.60 10.66 -19.17
CA VAL A 22 9.71 12.06 -18.72
C VAL A 22 11.17 12.45 -18.50
N ALA A 23 11.93 11.58 -17.84
CA ALA A 23 13.33 11.86 -17.54
C ALA A 23 14.20 11.86 -18.81
N ASP A 24 13.91 10.98 -19.77
CA ASP A 24 14.51 10.98 -21.10
C ASP A 24 14.15 12.26 -21.88
N GLY A 25 12.90 12.70 -21.82
CA GLY A 25 12.46 13.95 -22.44
C GLY A 25 13.15 15.18 -21.85
N LEU A 26 13.46 15.19 -20.55
CA LEU A 26 14.27 16.24 -19.93
C LEU A 26 15.74 16.18 -20.39
N TRP A 27 16.30 14.97 -20.53
CA TRP A 27 17.65 14.77 -21.05
C TRP A 27 17.81 15.24 -22.50
N GLU A 28 16.76 15.12 -23.31
CA GLU A 28 16.75 15.57 -24.71
C GLU A 28 16.42 17.06 -24.85
N ASP A 29 15.94 17.71 -23.78
CA ASP A 29 15.57 19.12 -23.77
C ASP A 29 16.83 20.01 -23.80
N PRO A 30 17.03 20.87 -24.81
CA PRO A 30 18.22 21.73 -24.87
C PRO A 30 18.37 22.70 -23.70
N GLU A 31 17.28 23.04 -22.99
CA GLU A 31 17.31 23.92 -21.81
C GLU A 31 17.77 23.20 -20.54
N TRP A 32 17.69 21.87 -20.49
CA TRP A 32 17.93 21.09 -19.26
C TRP A 32 18.97 19.96 -19.42
N GLY A 33 19.00 19.30 -20.58
CA GLY A 33 19.89 18.19 -20.85
C GLY A 33 21.28 18.59 -21.36
N GLY A 34 21.48 19.86 -21.70
CA GLY A 34 22.72 20.37 -22.30
C GLY A 34 23.84 20.55 -21.27
N ASP A 35 23.59 21.34 -20.24
CA ASP A 35 24.61 21.75 -19.26
C ASP A 35 24.22 21.38 -17.82
N GLU A 36 22.94 21.11 -17.53
CA GLU A 36 22.46 20.92 -16.16
C GLU A 36 22.51 19.47 -15.70
N LEU A 37 22.43 18.51 -16.63
CA LEU A 37 22.47 17.08 -16.37
C LEU A 37 23.84 16.50 -16.78
N MET A 38 24.50 15.82 -15.85
CA MET A 38 25.81 15.21 -16.11
C MET A 38 25.70 13.82 -16.74
N GLU A 39 24.62 13.11 -16.44
CA GLU A 39 24.36 11.74 -16.89
C GLU A 39 22.87 11.57 -17.18
N ARG A 40 22.55 10.65 -18.10
CA ARG A 40 21.16 10.31 -18.43
C ARG A 40 20.43 9.83 -17.17
N PRO A 41 19.28 10.43 -16.82
CA PRO A 41 18.49 9.98 -15.68
C PRO A 41 18.02 8.52 -15.82
N GLU A 42 17.94 7.80 -14.70
CA GLU A 42 17.57 6.39 -14.70
C GLU A 42 16.62 6.05 -13.56
N VAL A 43 15.54 5.33 -13.87
CA VAL A 43 14.63 4.76 -12.88
C VAL A 43 15.28 3.53 -12.25
N TRP A 44 15.66 3.64 -10.97
CA TRP A 44 16.20 2.53 -10.17
C TRP A 44 15.13 1.55 -9.68
N GLY A 45 13.86 1.97 -9.76
CA GLY A 45 12.71 1.15 -9.44
C GLY A 45 12.15 1.40 -8.04
N ILE A 46 11.60 0.34 -7.44
CA ILE A 46 10.84 0.45 -6.20
C ILE A 46 11.80 0.55 -5.02
N GLN A 47 11.67 1.62 -4.22
CA GLN A 47 12.51 1.84 -3.05
C GLN A 47 11.80 1.64 -1.73
N ASN A 48 10.48 1.87 -1.69
CA ASN A 48 9.70 1.77 -0.47
C ASN A 48 8.27 1.33 -0.74
N LEU A 49 7.73 0.54 0.17
CA LEU A 49 6.30 0.21 0.27
C LEU A 49 5.78 0.92 1.52
N GLY A 50 5.26 2.14 1.34
CA GLY A 50 4.80 3.02 2.40
C GLY A 50 3.38 2.73 2.87
N ALA A 51 2.91 3.48 3.86
CA ALA A 51 1.58 3.30 4.43
C ALA A 51 0.43 3.54 3.41
N SER A 52 0.64 4.48 2.49
CA SER A 52 -0.39 4.91 1.54
C SER A 52 -0.01 4.70 0.08
N GLY A 53 1.25 4.37 -0.22
CA GLY A 53 1.73 4.27 -1.60
C GLY A 53 3.10 3.62 -1.72
N ILE A 54 3.52 3.44 -2.97
CA ILE A 54 4.78 2.82 -3.37
C ILE A 54 5.69 3.89 -3.95
N ALA A 55 6.91 4.00 -3.43
CA ALA A 55 7.90 4.98 -3.92
C ALA A 55 8.77 4.38 -5.02
N ILE A 56 8.73 4.99 -6.21
CA ILE A 56 9.60 4.72 -7.34
C ILE A 56 10.71 5.77 -7.38
N ARG A 57 11.97 5.35 -7.44
CA ARG A 57 13.12 6.26 -7.45
C ARG A 57 13.67 6.50 -8.83
N LEU A 58 13.83 7.78 -9.13
CA LEU A 58 14.58 8.29 -10.25
C LEU A 58 15.93 8.83 -9.76
N ALA A 59 17.02 8.29 -10.30
CA ALA A 59 18.36 8.80 -10.10
C ALA A 59 18.66 9.86 -11.17
N VAL A 60 19.16 11.00 -10.72
CA VAL A 60 19.49 12.15 -11.56
C VAL A 60 20.79 12.72 -11.04
N LYS A 61 21.75 12.92 -11.94
CA LYS A 61 23.04 13.55 -11.64
C LYS A 61 23.09 14.89 -12.35
N THR A 62 23.25 15.95 -11.59
CA THR A 62 23.19 17.33 -12.07
C THR A 62 24.50 18.05 -11.80
N GLU A 63 24.73 19.16 -12.51
CA GLU A 63 25.74 20.12 -12.10
C GLU A 63 25.44 20.69 -10.69
N PRO A 64 26.47 21.11 -9.95
CA PRO A 64 26.29 21.76 -8.66
C PRO A 64 25.37 22.98 -8.75
N SER A 65 24.46 23.11 -7.79
CA SER A 65 23.43 24.18 -7.70
C SER A 65 22.21 24.00 -8.60
N MET A 66 22.25 23.11 -9.59
CA MET A 66 21.11 22.84 -10.47
C MET A 66 20.13 21.81 -9.90
N GLN A 67 20.53 21.09 -8.84
CA GLN A 67 19.74 19.98 -8.30
C GLN A 67 18.29 20.35 -7.98
N TRP A 68 18.04 21.53 -7.41
CA TRP A 68 16.69 21.95 -7.02
C TRP A 68 15.85 22.41 -8.21
N SER A 69 16.48 23.02 -9.22
CA SER A 69 15.78 23.46 -10.44
C SER A 69 15.35 22.23 -11.25
N VAL A 70 16.29 21.32 -11.49
CA VAL A 70 16.04 20.05 -12.18
C VAL A 70 14.99 19.22 -11.44
N GLU A 71 15.10 19.11 -10.11
CA GLU A 71 14.17 18.35 -9.31
C GLU A 71 12.73 18.90 -9.37
N ARG A 72 12.56 20.23 -9.39
CA ARG A 72 11.24 20.86 -9.53
C ARG A 72 10.64 20.61 -10.91
N GLU A 73 11.44 20.77 -11.95
CA GLU A 73 11.00 20.55 -13.32
C GLU A 73 10.58 19.10 -13.55
N ILE A 74 11.40 18.14 -13.10
CA ILE A 74 11.05 16.72 -13.16
C ILE A 74 9.73 16.45 -12.44
N ARG A 75 9.54 16.97 -11.23
CA ARG A 75 8.30 16.73 -10.48
C ARG A 75 7.07 17.27 -11.21
N LEU A 76 7.18 18.44 -11.85
CA LEU A 76 6.09 19.00 -12.63
C LEU A 76 5.75 18.10 -13.83
N ARG A 77 6.75 17.78 -14.66
CA ARG A 77 6.55 16.92 -15.85
C ARG A 77 6.06 15.52 -15.48
N VAL A 78 6.57 14.94 -14.39
CA VAL A 78 6.13 13.64 -13.90
C VAL A 78 4.67 13.72 -13.48
N LYS A 79 4.26 14.73 -12.69
CA LYS A 79 2.87 14.91 -12.30
C LYS A 79 1.97 14.98 -13.55
N GLU A 80 2.32 15.82 -14.51
CA GLU A 80 1.53 15.98 -15.74
C GLU A 80 1.40 14.68 -16.52
N ALA A 81 2.51 13.95 -16.69
CA ALA A 81 2.51 12.67 -17.40
C ALA A 81 1.75 11.56 -16.66
N LEU A 82 1.78 11.55 -15.32
CA LEU A 82 0.99 10.60 -14.52
C LEU A 82 -0.51 10.92 -14.63
N ASP A 83 -0.89 12.20 -14.56
CA ASP A 83 -2.28 12.63 -14.73
C ASP A 83 -2.83 12.25 -16.12
N GLU A 84 -2.04 12.51 -17.18
CA GLU A 84 -2.40 12.13 -18.55
C GLU A 84 -2.55 10.62 -18.74
N ALA A 85 -1.76 9.84 -18.00
CA ALA A 85 -1.84 8.38 -17.99
C ALA A 85 -2.94 7.83 -17.07
N GLY A 86 -3.66 8.68 -16.33
CA GLY A 86 -4.66 8.27 -15.35
C GLY A 86 -4.08 7.54 -14.14
N ILE A 87 -2.81 7.78 -13.81
CA ILE A 87 -2.14 7.20 -12.65
C ILE A 87 -2.38 8.12 -11.45
N GLU A 88 -3.09 7.60 -10.44
CA GLU A 88 -3.41 8.35 -9.25
C GLU A 88 -2.22 8.45 -8.28
N ILE A 89 -1.92 9.67 -7.84
CA ILE A 89 -0.96 9.94 -6.77
C ILE A 89 -1.66 9.64 -5.43
N PRO A 90 -1.07 8.79 -4.57
CA PRO A 90 -1.75 8.30 -3.38
C PRO A 90 -2.00 9.44 -2.38
N PHE A 91 -3.19 9.43 -1.79
CA PHE A 91 -3.52 10.22 -0.63
C PHE A 91 -3.70 9.30 0.59
N PRO A 92 -3.42 9.77 1.82
CA PRO A 92 -3.57 8.95 3.02
C PRO A 92 -4.99 8.38 3.16
N GLN A 93 -5.10 7.06 3.18
CA GLN A 93 -6.34 6.34 3.47
C GLN A 93 -6.40 5.98 4.95
N GLN A 94 -7.55 6.18 5.60
CA GLN A 94 -7.78 5.72 6.97
C GLN A 94 -9.12 4.99 7.06
N THR A 95 -9.09 3.75 7.55
CA THR A 95 -10.31 3.03 7.93
C THR A 95 -10.62 3.34 9.39
N VAL A 96 -11.72 4.05 9.64
CA VAL A 96 -12.20 4.35 11.00
C VAL A 96 -13.17 3.26 11.44
N TRP A 97 -12.77 2.48 12.45
CA TRP A 97 -13.64 1.50 13.09
C TRP A 97 -14.42 2.16 14.24
N PHE A 98 -15.72 2.37 14.06
CA PHE A 98 -16.61 2.80 15.14
C PHE A 98 -17.04 1.59 15.96
N ARG A 99 -16.45 1.40 17.14
CA ARG A 99 -16.96 0.42 18.11
C ARG A 99 -18.20 1.00 18.79
N HIS A 100 -19.36 0.42 18.53
CA HIS A 100 -20.56 0.74 19.31
C HIS A 100 -20.36 0.24 20.75
N GLN A 101 -20.63 1.12 21.71
CA GLN A 101 -20.56 0.80 23.13
C GLN A 101 -21.69 -0.20 23.44
N GLY A 102 -21.34 -1.49 23.43
CA GLY A 102 -22.27 -2.63 23.46
C GLY A 102 -21.66 -3.94 22.95
N ASP A 103 -20.60 -3.87 22.13
CA ASP A 103 -19.77 -5.04 21.76
C ASP A 103 -18.89 -5.47 22.94
N HIS A 104 -19.52 -6.07 23.96
CA HIS A 104 -18.80 -6.97 24.85
C HIS A 104 -18.43 -8.22 24.04
N PRO A 105 -17.21 -8.77 24.19
CA PRO A 105 -16.91 -10.09 23.64
C PRO A 105 -18.01 -11.03 24.13
N LEU A 106 -18.71 -11.71 23.21
CA LEU A 106 -19.62 -12.79 23.59
C LEU A 106 -18.83 -13.72 24.50
N GLU A 107 -19.31 -13.86 25.74
CA GLU A 107 -18.80 -14.87 26.66
C GLU A 107 -18.78 -16.19 25.89
N PRO A 108 -17.65 -16.95 25.89
CA PRO A 108 -17.60 -18.20 25.15
C PRO A 108 -18.80 -19.05 25.60
N PRO A 109 -19.49 -19.75 24.67
CA PRO A 109 -20.66 -20.53 25.04
C PRO A 109 -20.30 -21.43 26.22
N PRO A 110 -21.17 -21.55 27.24
CA PRO A 110 -20.87 -22.38 28.39
C PRO A 110 -20.50 -23.76 27.89
N ALA A 111 -19.40 -24.32 28.41
CA ALA A 111 -18.98 -25.67 28.09
C ALA A 111 -20.20 -26.60 28.15
N PRO A 112 -20.39 -27.51 27.17
CA PRO A 112 -21.56 -28.38 27.16
C PRO A 112 -21.64 -29.03 28.54
N ALA A 113 -22.75 -28.77 29.24
CA ALA A 113 -23.01 -29.33 30.55
C ALA A 113 -22.72 -30.82 30.46
N ALA A 114 -21.81 -31.30 31.30
CA ALA A 114 -21.50 -32.71 31.39
C ALA A 114 -22.83 -33.46 31.44
N ILE A 115 -23.08 -34.33 30.47
CA ILE A 115 -24.18 -35.27 30.55
C ILE A 115 -23.86 -36.08 31.80
N GLU A 116 -24.54 -35.77 32.90
CA GLU A 116 -24.50 -36.61 34.08
C GLU A 116 -25.01 -37.97 33.61
N THR A 117 -24.08 -38.93 33.54
CA THR A 117 -24.40 -40.34 33.36
C THR A 117 -25.32 -40.72 34.50
N HIS A 118 -26.63 -40.68 34.26
CA HIS A 118 -27.60 -41.26 35.15
C HIS A 118 -27.43 -42.78 35.05
N GLU A 119 -26.68 -43.33 36.01
CA GLU A 119 -26.66 -44.76 36.26
C GLU A 119 -28.10 -45.18 36.58
N PRO A 120 -28.70 -46.11 35.80
CA PRO A 120 -30.09 -46.49 36.04
C PRO A 120 -30.19 -47.21 37.39
N ALA A 121 -31.08 -46.68 38.25
CA ALA A 121 -31.38 -47.26 39.55
C ALA A 121 -31.87 -48.72 39.42
N PRO A 122 -31.53 -49.61 40.36
CA PRO A 122 -31.96 -51.00 40.31
C PRO A 122 -33.49 -51.11 40.42
N VAL A 123 -34.09 -51.80 39.45
CA VAL A 123 -35.52 -52.16 39.44
C VAL A 123 -35.80 -53.04 40.65
N THR A 124 -36.61 -52.53 41.57
CA THR A 124 -37.21 -53.35 42.63
C THR A 124 -38.49 -53.96 42.07
N ASP A 125 -38.48 -55.27 41.86
CA ASP A 125 -39.67 -56.05 41.54
C ASP A 125 -40.50 -56.22 42.81
N ASP A 126 -41.62 -55.51 42.90
CA ASP A 126 -42.69 -55.77 43.87
C ASP A 126 -43.87 -56.35 43.10
N GLN A 127 -44.04 -57.67 43.17
CA GLN A 127 -45.27 -58.37 42.79
C GLN A 127 -45.89 -58.95 44.05
N ALA A 128 -47.16 -58.60 44.21
CA ALA A 128 -48.09 -58.89 45.29
C ALA A 128 -48.24 -60.39 45.66
N SER A 129 -48.49 -60.59 46.96
CA SER A 129 -49.48 -61.48 47.60
C SER A 129 -50.02 -62.70 46.83
N ASP A 130 -49.77 -63.89 47.40
CA ASP A 130 -50.81 -64.81 47.91
C ASP A 130 -50.26 -65.50 49.17
#